data_AF-A0A1D6MPJ8-F1
#
_entry.id   AF-A0A1D6MPJ8-F1
#
_cell.length_a   1.000
_cell.length_b   1.000
_cell.length_c   1.000
_cell.angle_alpha   90.00
_cell.angle_beta   90.00
_cell.angle_gamma   90.00
#
_symmetry.space_group_name_H-M   'P 1'
#
loop_
_entity.id
_entity.type
_entity.pdbx_description
1 polymer ?
#
loop_
_entity_poly.entity_id
_entity_poly.type
_entity_poly.pdbx_seq_one_letter_code
_entity_poly.pdbx_strand_id
1 'polypeptide(L)'
;MIQKLEQYNQILEGVIDTLRSLSKPGGTHENTLLLVMGDHGQTLNGDHGGGTAEEVETSLFAWSPRTPPDAVLSVLDDSSCTVNLHGEEVCVSTMQQLDFAVTISALLGIPFPFGSIGRVNPELYALSIGTWVNQRRGTNACTSQDDLEAWMGRYAEVLCVNCWQVKRYIDQYSATSVIGFPSEDLQHIMDLYSRAQENWSASLITSSSETCSQEKVEKGSVLLQQIDAYNDFLKSFAKLARSAWTEFDLWSMGIGLLLMMLSVIIQASMLVNMTISQSSDQKSSGSSIIHRLSLAFSLVVIRAASFLSNSYILAEGRVANFLLATSCITSVWHSVLKGNISIENFVFLLLNIFTRFGIEVGMSKQLPAPTITKDHPVSVIYKILGANSCNILLELFPIISLAFVAYIMLKCLSRAICQRFLKFFLLCGTMVSYLSIAFHWASETTLFAHAGTVQEFGRSLAPRIVYTIGGLSLAISAFSRIFGSTVHLKLNKRIIILSAVMLCSWSPTILILLGRQGPFVALICMTGGDAEIT
;
A
#
# COMPACT_ATOMS: atom_id res chain seq x y z
N MET A 1 -23.47 -19.53 25.22
CA MET A 1 -23.70 -18.53 24.16
C MET A 1 -25.13 -17.99 24.20
N ILE A 2 -26.17 -18.83 24.07
CA ILE A 2 -27.59 -18.41 24.08
C ILE A 2 -27.95 -17.50 25.26
N GLN A 3 -27.66 -17.91 26.50
CA GLN A 3 -27.92 -17.08 27.69
C GLN A 3 -27.28 -15.68 27.63
N LYS A 4 -26.12 -15.56 26.97
CA LYS A 4 -25.44 -14.28 26.82
C LYS A 4 -26.12 -13.41 25.76
N LEU A 5 -26.59 -14.02 24.68
CA LEU A 5 -27.39 -13.34 23.66
C LEU A 5 -28.73 -12.85 24.25
N GLU A 6 -29.39 -13.65 25.09
CA GLU A 6 -30.60 -13.24 25.81
C GLU A 6 -30.34 -12.06 26.75
N GLN A 7 -29.21 -12.04 27.47
CA GLN A 7 -28.81 -10.88 28.27
C GLN A 7 -28.61 -9.63 27.41
N TYR A 8 -28.02 -9.76 26.21
CA TYR A 8 -27.88 -8.63 25.29
C TYR A 8 -29.22 -8.15 24.75
N ASN A 9 -30.16 -9.06 24.45
CA ASN A 9 -31.51 -8.68 24.03
C ASN A 9 -32.21 -7.83 25.10
N GLN A 10 -32.12 -8.22 26.38
CA GLN A 10 -32.69 -7.41 27.49
C GLN A 10 -32.08 -6.01 27.58
N ILE A 11 -30.77 -5.89 27.35
CA ILE A 11 -30.10 -4.58 27.31
C ILE A 11 -30.60 -3.75 26.13
N LEU A 12 -30.69 -4.34 24.94
CA LEU A 12 -31.16 -3.66 23.74
C LEU A 12 -32.60 -3.19 23.85
N GLU A 13 -33.50 -4.02 24.39
CA GLU A 13 -34.88 -3.65 24.70
C GLU A 13 -34.93 -2.42 25.62
N GLY A 14 -34.16 -2.42 26.71
CA GLY A 14 -34.09 -1.28 27.63
C GLY A 14 -33.56 0.01 27.00
N VAL A 15 -32.57 -0.10 26.11
CA VAL A 15 -32.05 1.05 25.34
C VAL A 15 -33.11 1.59 24.37
N ILE A 16 -33.79 0.71 23.63
CA ILE A 16 -34.83 1.09 22.68
C ILE A 16 -36.01 1.74 23.39
N ASP A 17 -36.47 1.20 24.51
CA ASP A 17 -37.57 1.79 25.29
C ASP A 17 -37.21 3.18 25.82
N THR A 18 -35.97 3.35 26.29
CA THR A 18 -35.46 4.65 26.73
C THR A 18 -35.44 5.64 25.56
N LEU A 19 -34.86 5.27 24.41
CA LEU A 19 -34.82 6.13 23.23
C LEU A 19 -36.22 6.48 22.75
N ARG A 20 -37.12 5.50 22.62
CA ARG A 20 -38.53 5.71 22.24
C ARG A 20 -39.22 6.72 23.16
N SER A 21 -38.97 6.67 24.47
CA SER A 21 -39.55 7.63 25.42
C SER A 21 -39.05 9.07 25.21
N LEU A 22 -37.78 9.23 24.80
CA LEU A 22 -37.10 10.52 24.60
C LEU A 22 -37.19 11.04 23.15
N SER A 23 -37.67 10.24 22.21
CA SER A 23 -37.85 10.61 20.79
C SER A 23 -39.22 11.21 20.46
N LYS A 24 -40.06 11.51 21.46
CA LYS A 24 -41.33 12.24 21.25
C LYS A 24 -41.07 13.61 20.60
N PRO A 25 -42.05 14.22 19.90
CA PRO A 25 -41.86 15.53 19.27
C PRO A 25 -41.31 16.58 20.25
N GLY A 26 -40.18 17.21 19.90
CA GLY A 26 -39.46 18.15 20.77
C GLY A 26 -38.57 17.51 21.86
N GLY A 27 -38.45 16.19 21.87
CA GLY A 27 -37.59 15.43 22.78
C GLY A 27 -36.12 15.44 22.36
N THR A 28 -35.22 15.11 23.30
CA THR A 28 -33.77 15.18 23.08
C THR A 28 -33.24 14.18 22.05
N HIS A 29 -34.00 13.11 21.76
CA HIS A 29 -33.64 12.07 20.81
C HIS A 29 -34.62 11.99 19.62
N GLU A 30 -35.34 13.07 19.30
CA GLU A 30 -36.29 13.09 18.16
C GLU A 30 -35.61 12.75 16.82
N ASN A 31 -34.35 13.11 16.65
CA ASN A 31 -33.55 12.88 15.43
C ASN A 31 -32.38 11.91 15.69
N THR A 32 -32.64 10.78 16.33
CA THR A 32 -31.62 9.75 16.63
C THR A 32 -31.89 8.48 15.82
N LEU A 33 -30.84 7.95 15.18
CA LEU A 33 -30.81 6.60 14.60
C LEU A 33 -29.98 5.70 15.52
N LEU A 34 -30.54 4.60 15.97
CA LEU A 34 -29.81 3.56 16.72
C LEU A 34 -29.29 2.52 15.72
N LEU A 35 -27.99 2.24 15.79
CA LEU A 35 -27.35 1.16 15.07
C LEU A 35 -26.65 0.24 16.07
N VAL A 36 -26.90 -1.06 15.96
CA VAL A 36 -26.28 -2.11 16.77
C VAL A 36 -25.70 -3.12 15.82
N MET A 37 -24.39 -3.34 15.87
CA MET A 37 -23.71 -4.24 14.94
C MET A 37 -22.54 -4.95 15.61
N GLY A 38 -22.20 -6.14 15.10
CA GLY A 38 -20.92 -6.78 15.37
C GLY A 38 -19.84 -6.30 14.42
N ASP A 39 -18.59 -6.53 14.80
CA ASP A 39 -17.41 -6.35 13.95
C ASP A 39 -17.17 -7.59 13.05
N HIS A 40 -17.36 -8.79 13.60
CA HIS A 40 -17.24 -10.05 12.88
C HIS A 40 -18.23 -11.11 13.42
N GLY A 41 -18.25 -12.27 12.78
CA GLY A 41 -18.96 -13.45 13.24
C GLY A 41 -18.08 -14.38 14.06
N GLN A 42 -18.62 -15.50 14.55
CA GLN A 42 -17.86 -16.48 15.32
C GLN A 42 -18.46 -17.88 15.15
N THR A 43 -17.62 -18.89 14.95
CA THR A 43 -18.07 -20.29 14.93
C THR A 43 -18.50 -20.76 16.32
N LEU A 44 -19.24 -21.87 16.39
CA LEU A 44 -19.61 -22.50 17.67
C LEU A 44 -18.40 -22.93 18.52
N ASN A 45 -17.24 -23.15 17.90
CA ASN A 45 -16.00 -23.54 18.57
C ASN A 45 -15.19 -22.33 19.07
N GLY A 46 -15.54 -21.12 18.64
CA GLY A 46 -14.86 -19.90 19.04
C GLY A 46 -13.88 -19.33 18.02
N ASP A 47 -13.90 -19.83 16.79
CA ASP A 47 -13.05 -19.30 15.71
C ASP A 47 -13.67 -18.03 15.10
N HIS A 48 -12.81 -17.10 14.70
CA HIS A 48 -13.19 -15.82 14.10
C HIS A 48 -12.06 -15.27 13.18
N GLY A 49 -11.36 -16.18 12.48
CA GLY A 49 -10.24 -15.87 11.58
C GLY A 49 -10.66 -15.45 10.17
N GLY A 50 -11.96 -15.54 9.85
CA GLY A 50 -12.53 -15.14 8.56
C GLY A 50 -12.43 -16.18 7.46
N GLY A 51 -12.24 -17.46 7.81
CA GLY A 51 -12.17 -18.58 6.87
C GLY A 51 -13.53 -19.15 6.47
N THR A 52 -14.58 -18.90 7.25
CA THR A 52 -15.95 -19.36 6.98
C THR A 52 -16.96 -18.21 6.95
N ALA A 53 -18.14 -18.47 6.38
CA ALA A 53 -19.27 -17.52 6.38
C ALA A 53 -19.64 -17.10 7.82
N GLU A 54 -19.69 -18.06 8.75
CA GLU A 54 -19.98 -17.83 10.17
C GLU A 54 -18.99 -16.88 10.85
N GLU A 55 -17.75 -16.78 10.35
CA GLU A 55 -16.72 -15.89 10.90
C GLU A 55 -16.75 -14.48 10.28
N VAL A 56 -17.21 -14.34 9.02
CA VAL A 56 -17.22 -13.05 8.30
C VAL A 56 -18.58 -12.36 8.27
N GLU A 57 -19.66 -13.11 8.52
CA GLU A 57 -21.02 -12.58 8.61
C GLU A 57 -21.36 -12.17 10.04
N THR A 58 -21.98 -11.01 10.20
CA THR A 58 -22.40 -10.49 11.50
C THR A 58 -23.70 -9.72 11.37
N SER A 59 -24.44 -9.58 12.47
CA SER A 59 -25.74 -8.91 12.46
C SER A 59 -25.58 -7.39 12.52
N LEU A 60 -26.45 -6.68 11.81
CA LEU A 60 -26.70 -5.25 11.99
C LEU A 60 -28.20 -5.04 12.24
N PHE A 61 -28.52 -4.36 13.33
CA PHE A 61 -29.86 -3.93 13.69
C PHE A 61 -29.91 -2.41 13.67
N ALA A 62 -30.91 -1.85 12.99
CA ALA A 62 -31.12 -0.42 12.87
C ALA A 62 -32.53 -0.04 13.32
N TRP A 63 -32.64 1.00 14.12
CA TRP A 63 -33.92 1.49 14.62
C TRP A 63 -33.99 3.02 14.56
N SER A 64 -35.11 3.53 14.06
CA SER A 64 -35.43 4.95 13.98
C SER A 64 -36.79 5.21 14.65
N PRO A 65 -36.98 6.35 15.34
CA PRO A 65 -38.24 6.66 16.01
C PRO A 65 -39.40 6.95 15.06
N ARG A 66 -39.13 7.19 13.77
CA ARG A 66 -40.16 7.33 12.73
C ARG A 66 -39.92 6.33 11.62
N THR A 67 -41.00 5.72 11.17
CA THR A 67 -40.99 4.76 10.07
C THR A 67 -40.96 5.51 8.73
N PRO A 68 -40.16 5.05 7.74
CA PRO A 68 -40.25 5.56 6.38
C PRO A 68 -41.65 5.31 5.78
N PRO A 69 -42.10 6.10 4.79
CA PRO A 69 -43.36 5.84 4.09
C PRO A 69 -43.39 4.47 3.40
N ASP A 70 -44.53 3.80 3.38
CA ASP A 70 -44.70 2.48 2.74
C ASP A 70 -44.26 2.47 1.27
N ALA A 71 -44.47 3.58 0.54
CA ALA A 71 -44.03 3.73 -0.84
C ALA A 71 -42.50 3.64 -0.98
N VAL A 72 -41.74 4.21 -0.03
CA VAL A 72 -40.27 4.11 0.01
C VAL A 72 -39.85 2.67 0.32
N LEU A 73 -40.48 2.04 1.31
CA LEU A 73 -40.19 0.65 1.68
C LEU A 73 -40.45 -0.31 0.52
N SER A 74 -41.48 -0.08 -0.30
CA SER A 74 -41.82 -0.97 -1.43
C SER A 74 -40.79 -1.01 -2.55
N VAL A 75 -39.94 0.01 -2.70
CA VAL A 75 -38.88 0.07 -3.73
C VAL A 75 -37.55 -0.50 -3.21
N LEU A 76 -37.45 -0.72 -1.90
CA LEU A 76 -36.25 -1.18 -1.21
C LEU A 76 -36.21 -2.69 -0.99
N ASP A 77 -37.29 -3.42 -1.35
CA ASP A 77 -37.48 -4.81 -0.96
C ASP A 77 -36.58 -5.78 -1.74
N ASP A 78 -35.33 -5.90 -1.28
CA ASP A 78 -34.39 -6.98 -1.58
C ASP A 78 -34.32 -7.99 -0.41
N SER A 79 -35.34 -7.99 0.46
CA SER A 79 -35.31 -8.75 1.72
C SER A 79 -35.60 -10.24 1.50
N SER A 80 -34.89 -11.09 2.25
CA SER A 80 -35.12 -12.54 2.24
C SER A 80 -35.98 -12.92 3.45
N CYS A 81 -37.21 -13.35 3.20
CA CYS A 81 -38.17 -13.72 4.24
C CYS A 81 -38.12 -15.22 4.52
N THR A 82 -38.00 -15.57 5.80
CA THR A 82 -38.03 -16.96 6.27
C THR A 82 -38.97 -17.09 7.47
N VAL A 83 -39.57 -18.26 7.64
CA VAL A 83 -40.41 -18.54 8.81
C VAL A 83 -39.51 -18.99 9.96
N ASN A 84 -39.54 -18.26 11.06
CA ASN A 84 -38.74 -18.59 12.24
C ASN A 84 -39.29 -19.84 12.97
N LEU A 85 -38.60 -20.28 14.03
CA LEU A 85 -38.98 -21.45 14.84
C LEU A 85 -40.36 -21.30 15.53
N HIS A 86 -40.90 -20.09 15.61
CA HIS A 86 -42.20 -19.76 16.20
C HIS A 86 -43.32 -19.61 15.17
N GLY A 87 -43.04 -19.81 13.87
CA GLY A 87 -44.03 -19.68 12.80
C GLY A 87 -44.24 -18.23 12.32
N GLU A 88 -43.37 -17.29 12.72
CA GLU A 88 -43.45 -15.88 12.33
C GLU A 88 -42.56 -15.63 11.10
N GLU A 89 -43.06 -14.85 10.15
CA GLU A 89 -42.29 -14.42 9.00
C GLU A 89 -41.27 -13.34 9.42
N VAL A 90 -39.98 -13.61 9.17
CA VAL A 90 -38.88 -12.71 9.46
C VAL A 90 -38.12 -12.45 8.18
N CYS A 91 -38.10 -11.18 7.75
CA CYS A 91 -37.38 -10.73 6.58
C CYS A 91 -36.04 -10.11 6.97
N VAL A 92 -34.97 -10.55 6.33
CA VAL A 92 -33.60 -10.08 6.58
C VAL A 92 -32.99 -9.63 5.27
N SER A 93 -32.43 -8.41 5.29
CA SER A 93 -31.65 -7.84 4.21
C SER A 93 -30.15 -7.97 4.47
N THR A 94 -29.33 -7.80 3.42
CA THR A 94 -27.88 -7.92 3.52
C THR A 94 -27.18 -6.63 3.12
N MET A 95 -26.06 -6.35 3.78
CA MET A 95 -25.22 -5.19 3.51
C MET A 95 -23.75 -5.59 3.60
N GLN A 96 -22.93 -5.05 2.70
CA GLN A 96 -21.48 -5.25 2.77
C GLN A 96 -20.88 -4.30 3.81
N GLN A 97 -19.96 -4.77 4.67
CA GLN A 97 -19.34 -3.90 5.69
C GLN A 97 -18.64 -2.67 5.09
N LEU A 98 -18.11 -2.78 3.87
CA LEU A 98 -17.49 -1.65 3.16
C LEU A 98 -18.47 -0.49 2.86
N ASP A 99 -19.77 -0.77 2.80
CA ASP A 99 -20.82 0.23 2.56
C ASP A 99 -21.08 1.08 3.82
N PHE A 100 -20.64 0.63 5.00
CA PHE A 100 -20.95 1.27 6.28
C PHE A 100 -20.44 2.70 6.36
N ALA A 101 -19.16 2.91 6.06
CA ALA A 101 -18.51 4.21 6.25
C ALA A 101 -19.16 5.33 5.42
N VAL A 102 -19.51 5.06 4.16
CA VAL A 102 -20.17 6.04 3.28
C VAL A 102 -21.63 6.24 3.65
N THR A 103 -22.33 5.17 4.08
CA THR A 103 -23.72 5.25 4.53
C THR A 103 -23.84 6.15 5.75
N ILE A 104 -23.01 5.94 6.78
CA ILE A 104 -23.01 6.78 7.98
C ILE A 104 -22.61 8.22 7.65
N SER A 105 -21.63 8.41 6.76
CA SER A 105 -21.21 9.75 6.35
C SER A 105 -22.34 10.50 5.64
N ALA A 106 -23.14 9.81 4.81
CA ALA A 106 -24.29 10.39 4.14
C ALA A 106 -25.38 10.79 5.16
N LEU A 107 -25.65 9.93 6.13
CA LEU A 107 -26.62 10.18 7.20
C LEU A 107 -26.23 11.35 8.12
N LEU A 108 -24.94 11.51 8.40
CA LEU A 108 -24.41 12.60 9.21
C LEU A 108 -24.20 13.91 8.42
N GLY A 109 -24.30 13.87 7.09
CA GLY A 109 -24.03 15.03 6.23
C GLY A 109 -22.56 15.46 6.23
N ILE A 110 -21.63 14.51 6.38
CA ILE A 110 -20.17 14.76 6.37
C ILE A 110 -19.52 14.20 5.09
N PRO A 111 -18.33 14.71 4.69
CA PRO A 111 -17.64 14.21 3.50
C PRO A 111 -17.34 12.71 3.57
N PHE A 112 -17.48 12.02 2.43
CA PHE A 112 -17.15 10.61 2.33
C PHE A 112 -15.64 10.34 2.52
N PRO A 113 -15.26 9.31 3.30
CA PRO A 113 -13.86 8.99 3.50
C PRO A 113 -13.16 8.71 2.17
N PHE A 114 -12.01 9.37 1.95
CA PHE A 114 -11.31 9.30 0.66
C PHE A 114 -10.98 7.87 0.22
N GLY A 115 -10.61 6.98 1.14
CA GLY A 115 -10.26 5.59 0.85
C GLY A 115 -11.45 4.61 0.79
N SER A 116 -12.69 5.09 0.95
CA SER A 116 -13.85 4.21 0.87
C SER A 116 -14.15 3.84 -0.59
N ILE A 117 -14.50 2.58 -0.81
CA ILE A 117 -15.01 2.07 -2.09
C ILE A 117 -16.46 1.60 -1.98
N GLY A 118 -17.09 1.87 -0.83
CA GLY A 118 -18.45 1.48 -0.58
C GLY A 118 -19.48 2.34 -1.26
N ARG A 119 -20.70 1.82 -1.20
CA ARG A 119 -21.91 2.44 -1.71
C ARG A 119 -22.84 2.76 -0.54
N VAL A 120 -23.49 3.91 -0.57
CA VAL A 120 -24.53 4.23 0.41
C VAL A 120 -25.64 3.17 0.35
N ASN A 121 -25.93 2.51 1.47
CA ASN A 121 -26.97 1.50 1.55
C ASN A 121 -28.35 2.19 1.54
N PRO A 122 -29.28 1.78 0.64
CA PRO A 122 -30.54 2.48 0.46
C PRO A 122 -31.51 2.28 1.62
N GLU A 123 -31.53 1.10 2.27
CA GLU A 123 -32.39 0.80 3.41
C GLU A 123 -32.03 1.65 4.63
N LEU A 124 -30.75 1.66 5.02
CA LEU A 124 -30.26 2.49 6.12
C LEU A 124 -30.42 3.99 5.83
N TYR A 125 -30.26 4.39 4.57
CA TYR A 125 -30.50 5.77 4.16
C TYR A 125 -31.96 6.17 4.33
N ALA A 126 -32.91 5.29 3.98
CA ALA A 126 -34.34 5.52 4.14
C ALA A 126 -34.80 5.65 5.60
N LEU A 127 -34.12 4.99 6.56
CA LEU A 127 -34.46 5.06 7.98
C LEU A 127 -34.30 6.47 8.60
N SER A 128 -33.51 7.35 7.98
CA SER A 128 -33.33 8.71 8.48
C SER A 128 -34.44 9.63 8.00
N ILE A 129 -35.12 10.28 8.95
CA ILE A 129 -36.28 11.17 8.69
C ILE A 129 -35.94 12.27 7.66
N GLY A 130 -34.69 12.77 7.69
CA GLY A 130 -34.24 13.84 6.80
C GLY A 130 -34.16 13.44 5.32
N THR A 131 -34.27 12.14 5.00
CA THR A 131 -34.07 11.64 3.63
C THR A 131 -35.36 11.54 2.84
N TRP A 132 -36.53 11.51 3.47
CA TRP A 132 -37.83 11.43 2.77
C TRP A 132 -38.78 12.59 3.10
N VAL A 133 -38.60 13.31 4.22
CA VAL A 133 -39.48 14.45 4.55
C VAL A 133 -39.23 15.65 3.61
N ASN A 134 -40.28 16.06 2.92
CA ASN A 134 -40.27 17.26 2.07
C ASN A 134 -40.48 18.52 2.94
N GLN A 135 -39.48 19.41 3.04
CA GLN A 135 -39.57 20.63 3.87
C GLN A 135 -40.47 21.75 3.30
N ARG A 136 -41.22 21.49 2.21
CA ARG A 136 -42.13 22.50 1.64
C ARG A 136 -43.38 22.67 2.53
N ARG A 137 -43.33 23.64 3.45
CA ARG A 137 -44.51 24.25 4.10
C ARG A 137 -45.40 24.92 3.05
N GLY A 138 -46.28 24.16 2.42
CA GLY A 138 -47.30 24.69 1.50
C GLY A 138 -48.53 23.79 1.52
N THR A 139 -49.71 24.39 1.69
CA THR A 139 -51.00 23.77 2.04
C THR A 139 -51.61 22.82 0.99
N ASN A 140 -50.86 22.37 -0.01
CA ASN A 140 -51.35 21.55 -1.11
C ASN A 140 -50.48 20.29 -1.26
N ALA A 141 -50.60 19.35 -0.32
CA ALA A 141 -49.78 18.13 -0.29
C ALA A 141 -50.53 16.95 -0.95
N CYS A 142 -50.04 16.48 -2.10
CA CYS A 142 -50.35 15.17 -2.64
C CYS A 142 -49.47 14.14 -1.91
N THR A 143 -50.06 13.18 -1.19
CA THR A 143 -49.49 12.71 0.09
C THR A 143 -48.85 11.31 0.11
N SER A 144 -48.26 10.82 -0.99
CA SER A 144 -47.41 9.60 -0.94
C SER A 144 -46.40 9.50 -2.09
N GLN A 145 -46.84 9.79 -3.32
CA GLN A 145 -45.97 9.79 -4.51
C GLN A 145 -44.86 10.86 -4.42
N ASP A 146 -45.15 11.99 -3.77
CA ASP A 146 -44.22 13.10 -3.61
C ASP A 146 -43.08 12.78 -2.62
N ASP A 147 -43.29 11.89 -1.64
CA ASP A 147 -42.25 11.48 -0.68
C ASP A 147 -41.29 10.45 -1.27
N LEU A 148 -41.79 9.50 -2.07
CA LEU A 148 -40.96 8.55 -2.81
C LEU A 148 -40.06 9.27 -3.82
N GLU A 149 -40.63 10.18 -4.62
CA GLU A 149 -39.85 10.98 -5.58
C GLU A 149 -38.81 11.85 -4.86
N ALA A 150 -39.17 12.46 -3.73
CA ALA A 150 -38.24 13.26 -2.93
C ALA A 150 -37.08 12.41 -2.36
N TRP A 151 -37.38 11.20 -1.86
CA TRP A 151 -36.37 10.27 -1.38
C TRP A 151 -35.44 9.83 -2.52
N MET A 152 -35.99 9.40 -3.66
CA MET A 152 -35.22 8.97 -4.83
C MET A 152 -34.31 10.09 -5.34
N GLY A 153 -34.81 11.33 -5.40
CA GLY A 153 -34.01 12.50 -5.80
C GLY A 153 -32.82 12.72 -4.88
N ARG A 154 -33.05 12.75 -3.55
CA ARG A 154 -31.95 12.91 -2.57
C ARG A 154 -30.98 11.74 -2.57
N TYR A 155 -31.47 10.53 -2.77
CA TYR A 155 -30.63 9.34 -2.83
C TYR A 155 -29.74 9.36 -4.08
N ALA A 156 -30.28 9.76 -5.23
CA ALA A 156 -29.50 9.97 -6.46
C ALA A 156 -28.41 11.04 -6.29
N GLU A 157 -28.70 12.16 -5.61
CA GLU A 157 -27.70 13.19 -5.29
C GLU A 157 -26.57 12.64 -4.41
N VAL A 158 -26.92 11.87 -3.38
CA VAL A 158 -25.96 11.23 -2.48
C VAL A 158 -25.09 10.22 -3.23
N LEU A 159 -25.67 9.41 -4.11
CA LEU A 159 -24.93 8.47 -4.95
C LEU A 159 -24.04 9.19 -5.97
N CYS A 160 -24.43 10.36 -6.49
CA CYS A 160 -23.58 11.18 -7.35
C CYS A 160 -22.30 11.60 -6.62
N VAL A 161 -22.42 12.10 -5.38
CA VAL A 161 -21.25 12.46 -4.55
C VAL A 161 -20.42 11.22 -4.20
N ASN A 162 -21.06 10.07 -4.00
CA ASN A 162 -20.39 8.81 -3.68
C ASN A 162 -19.55 8.34 -4.88
N CYS A 163 -20.12 8.36 -6.07
CA CYS A 163 -19.44 8.07 -7.32
C CYS A 163 -18.25 9.00 -7.55
N TRP A 164 -18.41 10.30 -7.27
CA TRP A 164 -17.33 11.27 -7.40
C TRP A 164 -16.17 11.00 -6.44
N GLN A 165 -16.45 10.68 -5.17
CA GLN A 165 -15.41 10.31 -4.21
C GLN A 165 -14.66 9.04 -4.65
N VAL A 166 -15.40 7.99 -5.01
CA VAL A 166 -14.81 6.72 -5.46
C VAL A 166 -13.97 6.93 -6.73
N LYS A 167 -14.46 7.72 -7.68
CA LYS A 167 -13.72 8.10 -8.88
C LYS A 167 -12.38 8.76 -8.57
N ARG A 168 -12.38 9.73 -7.66
CA ARG A 168 -11.15 10.40 -7.22
C ARG A 168 -10.15 9.44 -6.57
N TYR A 169 -10.66 8.49 -5.79
CA TYR A 169 -9.82 7.45 -5.19
C TYR A 169 -9.21 6.53 -6.27
N ILE A 170 -10.01 6.07 -7.23
CA ILE A 170 -9.56 5.24 -8.36
C ILE A 170 -8.44 5.93 -9.13
N ASP A 171 -8.60 7.21 -9.46
CA ASP A 171 -7.63 7.96 -10.24
C ASP A 171 -6.30 8.07 -9.49
N GLN A 172 -6.35 8.39 -8.19
CA GLN A 172 -5.16 8.49 -7.36
C GLN A 172 -4.48 7.14 -7.17
N TYR A 173 -5.26 6.08 -6.91
CA TYR A 173 -4.72 4.73 -6.74
C TYR A 173 -4.08 4.23 -8.03
N SER A 174 -4.75 4.39 -9.17
CA SER A 174 -4.26 3.95 -10.48
C SER A 174 -3.01 4.73 -10.92
N ALA A 175 -2.90 6.00 -10.55
CA ALA A 175 -1.72 6.82 -10.87
C ALA A 175 -0.49 6.50 -10.00
N THR A 176 -0.68 5.89 -8.82
CA THR A 176 0.40 5.68 -7.84
C THR A 176 0.75 4.21 -7.60
N SER A 177 -0.15 3.28 -7.91
CA SER A 177 0.07 1.84 -7.72
C SER A 177 1.03 1.30 -8.78
N VAL A 178 1.99 0.47 -8.34
CA VAL A 178 2.98 -0.17 -9.21
C VAL A 178 2.36 -1.29 -10.05
N ILE A 179 1.39 -2.02 -9.47
CA ILE A 179 0.67 -3.13 -10.12
C ILE A 179 -0.64 -2.61 -10.73
N GLY A 180 -1.34 -1.69 -10.04
CA GLY A 180 -2.55 -1.04 -10.54
C GLY A 180 -3.70 -2.01 -10.84
N PHE A 181 -4.69 -1.51 -11.59
CA PHE A 181 -5.77 -2.30 -12.17
C PHE A 181 -5.48 -2.56 -13.66
N PRO A 182 -5.95 -3.68 -14.25
CA PRO A 182 -5.87 -3.89 -15.69
C PRO A 182 -6.51 -2.74 -16.46
N SER A 183 -5.89 -2.31 -17.56
CA SER A 183 -6.36 -1.15 -18.32
C SER A 183 -7.74 -1.34 -18.94
N GLU A 184 -8.08 -2.56 -19.34
CA GLU A 184 -9.38 -2.91 -19.91
C GLU A 184 -10.50 -2.80 -18.87
N ASP A 185 -10.30 -3.38 -17.69
CA ASP A 185 -11.25 -3.28 -16.58
C ASP A 185 -11.43 -1.82 -16.14
N LEU A 186 -10.32 -1.06 -16.06
CA LEU A 186 -10.37 0.35 -15.70
C LEU A 186 -11.14 1.18 -16.74
N GLN A 187 -10.97 0.89 -18.04
CA GLN A 187 -11.74 1.52 -19.11
C GLN A 187 -13.23 1.20 -19.00
N HIS A 188 -13.59 -0.05 -18.69
CA HIS A 188 -14.98 -0.45 -18.48
C HIS A 188 -15.63 0.31 -17.31
N ILE A 189 -14.92 0.41 -16.17
CA ILE A 189 -15.37 1.19 -15.02
C ILE A 189 -15.51 2.68 -15.36
N MET A 190 -14.61 3.23 -16.17
CA MET A 190 -14.66 4.62 -16.63
C MET A 190 -15.86 4.90 -17.53
N ASP A 191 -16.22 3.96 -18.40
CA ASP A 191 -17.40 4.03 -19.26
C ASP A 191 -18.69 4.01 -18.42
N LEU A 192 -18.79 3.12 -17.43
CA LEU A 192 -19.92 3.09 -16.49
C LEU A 192 -20.07 4.42 -15.75
N TYR A 193 -18.96 5.00 -15.27
CA TYR A 193 -18.98 6.31 -14.63
C TYR A 193 -19.46 7.42 -15.56
N SER A 194 -18.96 7.44 -16.79
CA SER A 194 -19.29 8.47 -17.78
C SER A 194 -20.77 8.42 -18.14
N ARG A 195 -21.32 7.22 -18.39
CA ARG A 195 -22.75 7.01 -18.61
C ARG A 195 -23.60 7.47 -17.43
N ALA A 196 -23.19 7.15 -16.20
CA ALA A 196 -23.90 7.59 -15.01
C ALA A 196 -23.90 9.13 -14.86
N GLN A 197 -22.83 9.83 -15.25
CA GLN A 197 -22.79 11.29 -15.18
C GLN A 197 -23.56 12.00 -16.30
N GLU A 198 -23.52 11.47 -17.52
CA GLU A 198 -24.26 12.02 -18.66
C GLU A 198 -25.78 11.99 -18.41
N ASN A 199 -26.30 10.86 -17.94
CA ASN A 199 -27.72 10.71 -17.58
C ASN A 199 -28.17 11.75 -16.53
N TRP A 200 -27.33 12.05 -15.54
CA TRP A 200 -27.65 13.01 -14.49
C TRP A 200 -27.76 14.43 -15.05
N SER A 201 -26.80 14.83 -15.88
CA SER A 201 -26.80 16.14 -16.53
C SER A 201 -28.02 16.35 -17.42
N ALA A 202 -28.45 15.31 -18.14
CA ALA A 202 -29.66 15.34 -18.96
C ALA A 202 -30.92 15.49 -18.07
N SER A 203 -30.99 14.73 -16.96
CA SER A 203 -32.13 14.77 -16.04
C SER A 203 -32.29 16.14 -15.34
N LEU A 204 -31.19 16.82 -15.01
CA LEU A 204 -31.21 18.18 -14.45
C LEU A 204 -31.79 19.21 -15.43
N ILE A 205 -31.56 19.05 -16.74
CA ILE A 205 -32.07 19.96 -17.78
C ILE A 205 -33.59 19.80 -17.93
N THR A 206 -34.10 18.57 -17.95
CA THR A 206 -35.53 18.27 -18.12
C THR A 206 -36.37 18.69 -16.91
N SER A 207 -35.76 18.75 -15.71
CA SER A 207 -36.42 19.12 -14.45
C SER A 207 -36.84 20.60 -14.32
N SER A 208 -36.52 21.44 -15.32
CA SER A 208 -36.77 22.88 -15.32
C SER A 208 -38.08 23.33 -16.00
N SER A 209 -38.87 22.39 -16.53
CA SER A 209 -40.20 22.59 -17.11
C SER A 209 -41.26 22.04 -16.15
N GLU A 210 -42.21 22.86 -15.69
CA GLU A 210 -43.25 22.45 -14.73
C GLU A 210 -44.62 22.26 -15.42
N THR A 211 -45.06 21.01 -15.62
CA THR A 211 -46.46 20.68 -15.95
C THR A 211 -46.97 19.37 -15.30
N CYS A 212 -48.04 19.49 -14.50
CA CYS A 212 -48.26 18.66 -13.30
C CYS A 212 -49.04 17.32 -13.44
N SER A 213 -48.92 16.52 -14.51
CA SER A 213 -49.63 15.20 -14.49
C SER A 213 -49.03 14.06 -15.32
N GLN A 214 -48.58 14.29 -16.54
CA GLN A 214 -47.89 13.23 -17.32
C GLN A 214 -46.37 13.17 -17.03
N GLU A 215 -45.75 14.28 -16.60
CA GLU A 215 -44.32 14.36 -16.25
C GLU A 215 -43.93 13.56 -15.00
N LYS A 216 -44.84 13.31 -14.04
CA LYS A 216 -44.49 12.67 -12.76
C LYS A 216 -44.08 11.19 -12.90
N VAL A 217 -44.75 10.43 -13.77
CA VAL A 217 -44.44 9.01 -14.00
C VAL A 217 -43.13 8.86 -14.77
N GLU A 218 -42.88 9.75 -15.73
CA GLU A 218 -41.65 9.78 -16.52
C GLU A 218 -40.44 10.24 -15.69
N LYS A 219 -40.63 11.16 -14.75
CA LYS A 219 -39.56 11.62 -13.86
C LYS A 219 -39.12 10.56 -12.84
N GLY A 220 -40.08 9.80 -12.28
CA GLY A 220 -39.77 8.68 -11.38
C GLY A 220 -38.96 7.58 -12.06
N SER A 221 -39.25 7.26 -13.32
CA SER A 221 -38.50 6.25 -14.07
C SER A 221 -37.08 6.73 -14.43
N VAL A 222 -36.90 8.00 -14.74
CA VAL A 222 -35.56 8.60 -14.98
C VAL A 222 -34.71 8.57 -13.70
N LEU A 223 -35.28 8.89 -12.54
CA LEU A 223 -34.57 8.81 -11.26
C LEU A 223 -34.13 7.38 -10.92
N LEU A 224 -34.98 6.39 -11.19
CA LEU A 224 -34.63 4.98 -10.97
C LEU A 224 -33.45 4.55 -11.87
N GLN A 225 -33.51 4.87 -13.17
CA GLN A 225 -32.41 4.59 -14.11
C GLN A 225 -31.10 5.25 -13.68
N GLN A 226 -31.18 6.45 -13.12
CA GLN A 226 -30.02 7.16 -12.60
C GLN A 226 -29.42 6.48 -11.36
N ILE A 227 -30.27 6.08 -10.42
CA ILE A 227 -29.86 5.34 -9.22
C ILE A 227 -29.18 4.03 -9.63
N ASP A 228 -29.75 3.31 -10.60
CA ASP A 228 -29.19 2.06 -11.12
C ASP A 228 -27.82 2.29 -11.78
N ALA A 229 -27.66 3.32 -12.62
CA ALA A 229 -26.38 3.63 -13.24
C ALA A 229 -25.27 3.93 -12.22
N TYR A 230 -25.58 4.67 -11.14
CA TYR A 230 -24.62 4.91 -10.05
C TYR A 230 -24.32 3.63 -9.26
N ASN A 231 -25.35 2.83 -8.97
CA ASN A 231 -25.21 1.54 -8.29
C ASN A 231 -24.30 0.60 -9.08
N ASP A 232 -24.47 0.52 -10.40
CA ASP A 232 -23.70 -0.33 -11.28
C ASP A 232 -22.22 0.06 -11.31
N PHE A 233 -21.91 1.35 -11.39
CA PHE A 233 -20.55 1.85 -11.28
C PHE A 233 -19.90 1.46 -9.94
N LEU A 234 -20.57 1.77 -8.81
CA LEU A 234 -20.03 1.51 -7.47
C LEU A 234 -19.85 0.01 -7.20
N LYS A 235 -20.85 -0.81 -7.56
CA LYS A 235 -20.79 -2.28 -7.43
C LYS A 235 -19.68 -2.88 -8.29
N SER A 236 -19.58 -2.44 -9.54
CA SER A 236 -18.57 -2.97 -10.47
C SER A 236 -17.15 -2.63 -10.01
N PHE A 237 -16.93 -1.40 -9.53
CA PHE A 237 -15.62 -1.03 -9.00
C PHE A 237 -15.30 -1.77 -7.70
N ALA A 238 -16.24 -1.88 -6.75
CA ALA A 238 -16.02 -2.65 -5.53
C ALA A 238 -15.69 -4.13 -5.82
N LYS A 239 -16.28 -4.72 -6.86
CA LYS A 239 -15.97 -6.07 -7.33
C LYS A 239 -14.55 -6.17 -7.90
N LEU A 240 -14.16 -5.24 -8.78
CA LEU A 240 -12.80 -5.17 -9.34
C LEU A 240 -11.73 -4.96 -8.24
N ALA A 241 -12.03 -4.09 -7.27
CA ALA A 241 -11.17 -3.81 -6.14
C ALA A 241 -10.96 -5.06 -5.27
N ARG A 242 -12.04 -5.82 -4.99
CA ARG A 242 -11.91 -7.11 -4.28
C ARG A 242 -11.02 -8.08 -5.05
N SER A 243 -11.27 -8.32 -6.35
CA SER A 243 -10.44 -9.24 -7.13
C SER A 243 -8.97 -8.82 -7.19
N ALA A 244 -8.67 -7.52 -7.17
CA ALA A 244 -7.28 -7.06 -7.23
C ALA A 244 -6.57 -7.01 -5.86
N TRP A 245 -7.29 -6.76 -4.76
CA TRP A 245 -6.67 -6.52 -3.45
C TRP A 245 -6.71 -7.72 -2.50
N THR A 246 -7.61 -8.68 -2.70
CA THR A 246 -7.79 -9.81 -1.78
C THR A 246 -7.21 -11.14 -2.31
N GLU A 247 -6.31 -11.10 -3.29
CA GLU A 247 -5.71 -12.33 -3.84
C GLU A 247 -4.29 -12.58 -3.33
N PHE A 248 -4.10 -13.79 -2.80
CA PHE A 248 -2.79 -14.36 -2.57
C PHE A 248 -2.34 -15.04 -3.86
N ASP A 249 -1.45 -14.41 -4.62
CA ASP A 249 -0.83 -15.06 -5.77
C ASP A 249 0.13 -16.17 -5.27
N LEU A 250 -0.40 -17.40 -5.22
CA LEU A 250 0.31 -18.59 -4.75
C LEU A 250 1.60 -18.84 -5.52
N TRP A 251 1.68 -18.44 -6.80
CA TRP A 251 2.89 -18.61 -7.60
C TRP A 251 3.97 -17.63 -7.16
N SER A 252 3.61 -16.35 -7.01
CA SER A 252 4.51 -15.32 -6.47
C SER A 252 4.97 -15.64 -5.04
N MET A 253 4.06 -16.14 -4.20
CA MET A 253 4.37 -16.67 -2.87
C MET A 253 5.39 -17.82 -2.92
N GLY A 254 5.16 -18.79 -3.80
CA GLY A 254 6.05 -19.94 -4.00
C GLY A 254 7.44 -19.52 -4.47
N ILE A 255 7.52 -18.57 -5.40
CA ILE A 255 8.79 -17.98 -5.86
C ILE A 255 9.49 -17.27 -4.70
N GLY A 256 8.78 -16.47 -3.91
CA GLY A 256 9.32 -15.79 -2.72
C GLY A 256 9.94 -16.77 -1.73
N LEU A 257 9.18 -17.82 -1.38
CA LEU A 257 9.64 -18.87 -0.48
C LEU A 257 10.87 -19.59 -1.03
N LEU A 258 10.88 -19.92 -2.33
CA LEU A 258 12.01 -20.55 -2.99
C LEU A 258 13.26 -19.66 -2.95
N LEU A 259 13.12 -18.37 -3.27
CA LEU A 259 14.19 -17.37 -3.21
C LEU A 259 14.73 -17.22 -1.79
N MET A 260 13.85 -17.23 -0.79
CA MET A 260 14.23 -17.20 0.62
C MET A 260 15.04 -18.45 0.99
N MET A 261 14.61 -19.65 0.61
CA MET A 261 15.35 -20.89 0.87
C MET A 261 16.72 -20.90 0.18
N LEU A 262 16.78 -20.51 -1.10
CA LEU A 262 18.03 -20.36 -1.84
C LEU A 262 18.97 -19.36 -1.16
N SER A 263 18.44 -18.26 -0.62
CA SER A 263 19.25 -17.27 0.08
C SER A 263 19.97 -17.84 1.31
N VAL A 264 19.26 -18.63 2.11
CA VAL A 264 19.81 -19.30 3.29
C VAL A 264 20.89 -20.30 2.87
N ILE A 265 20.65 -21.08 1.82
CA ILE A 265 21.62 -22.06 1.30
C ILE A 265 22.88 -21.36 0.77
N ILE A 266 22.73 -20.29 -0.02
CA ILE A 266 23.85 -19.51 -0.55
C ILE A 266 24.66 -18.91 0.61
N GLN A 267 24.00 -18.36 1.63
CA GLN A 267 24.71 -17.86 2.80
C GLN A 267 25.45 -18.94 3.57
N ALA A 268 24.80 -20.06 3.86
CA ALA A 268 25.40 -21.16 4.61
C ALA A 268 26.63 -21.71 3.86
N SER A 269 26.51 -21.96 2.56
CA SER A 269 27.62 -22.44 1.72
C SER A 269 28.79 -21.45 1.66
N MET A 270 28.50 -20.15 1.58
CA MET A 270 29.53 -19.11 1.59
C MET A 270 30.21 -18.96 2.95
N LEU A 271 29.47 -19.06 4.06
CA LEU A 271 30.02 -19.05 5.41
C LEU A 271 30.98 -20.23 5.60
N VAL A 272 30.56 -21.42 5.19
CA VAL A 272 31.39 -22.64 5.20
C VAL A 272 32.65 -22.46 4.35
N ASN A 273 32.52 -21.94 3.12
CA ASN A 273 33.67 -21.68 2.25
C ASN A 273 34.64 -20.63 2.80
N MET A 274 34.14 -19.61 3.53
CA MET A 274 34.99 -18.63 4.21
C MET A 274 35.78 -19.27 5.35
N THR A 275 35.15 -20.13 6.16
CA THR A 275 35.86 -20.89 7.20
C THR A 275 36.90 -21.84 6.62
N ILE A 276 36.61 -22.53 5.50
CA ILE A 276 37.53 -23.50 4.88
C ILE A 276 38.68 -22.80 4.14
N SER A 277 38.43 -21.72 3.38
CA SER A 277 39.49 -21.04 2.62
C SER A 277 40.49 -20.29 3.50
N GLN A 278 40.13 -19.95 4.75
CA GLN A 278 41.04 -19.30 5.69
C GLN A 278 41.93 -20.28 6.46
N SER A 279 41.70 -21.60 6.39
CA SER A 279 42.63 -22.60 6.92
C SER A 279 43.79 -22.90 5.97
N SER A 280 43.78 -22.36 4.75
CA SER A 280 44.88 -22.46 3.78
C SER A 280 45.60 -21.10 3.68
N ASP A 281 46.75 -21.00 4.32
CA ASP A 281 47.53 -19.76 4.59
C ASP A 281 48.21 -19.09 3.38
N GLN A 282 47.61 -19.13 2.18
CA GLN A 282 48.27 -18.55 1.00
C GLN A 282 47.31 -18.09 -0.10
N LYS A 283 46.58 -16.99 0.12
CA LYS A 283 45.94 -16.24 -0.99
C LYS A 283 46.09 -14.73 -0.84
N SER A 284 46.31 -14.07 -1.97
CA SER A 284 46.54 -12.63 -2.06
C SER A 284 45.32 -11.82 -1.58
N SER A 285 45.59 -10.70 -0.90
CA SER A 285 44.61 -9.74 -0.35
C SER A 285 43.44 -9.41 -1.30
N GLY A 286 43.69 -9.39 -2.63
CA GLY A 286 42.67 -9.10 -3.64
C GLY A 286 41.55 -10.15 -3.82
N SER A 287 41.77 -11.44 -3.51
CA SER A 287 40.71 -12.45 -3.71
C SER A 287 39.71 -12.51 -2.56
N SER A 288 40.14 -12.16 -1.33
CA SER A 288 39.29 -12.09 -0.14
C SER A 288 38.20 -11.03 -0.28
N ILE A 289 38.57 -9.84 -0.78
CA ILE A 289 37.68 -8.70 -0.99
C ILE A 289 36.55 -9.02 -1.98
N ILE A 290 36.85 -9.76 -3.05
CA ILE A 290 35.87 -10.11 -4.09
C ILE A 290 34.82 -11.11 -3.57
N HIS A 291 35.21 -12.11 -2.78
CA HIS A 291 34.26 -13.04 -2.16
C HIS A 291 33.31 -12.33 -1.18
N ARG A 292 33.82 -11.33 -0.44
CA ARG A 292 33.05 -10.51 0.50
C ARG A 292 32.05 -9.59 -0.21
N LEU A 293 32.50 -8.86 -1.23
CA LEU A 293 31.62 -8.04 -2.09
C LEU A 293 30.58 -8.89 -2.83
N SER A 294 30.93 -10.12 -3.22
CA SER A 294 29.98 -11.06 -3.84
C SER A 294 28.88 -11.49 -2.88
N LEU A 295 29.21 -11.78 -1.61
CA LEU A 295 28.21 -12.12 -0.58
C LEU A 295 27.26 -10.95 -0.33
N ALA A 296 27.83 -9.77 -0.14
CA ALA A 296 27.13 -8.51 -0.02
C ALA A 296 26.14 -8.25 -1.16
N PHE A 297 26.63 -8.42 -2.39
CA PHE A 297 25.84 -8.26 -3.61
C PHE A 297 24.71 -9.30 -3.70
N SER A 298 25.00 -10.57 -3.41
CA SER A 298 23.99 -11.64 -3.40
C SER A 298 22.85 -11.32 -2.42
N LEU A 299 23.14 -10.80 -1.24
CA LEU A 299 22.12 -10.48 -0.24
C LEU A 299 21.25 -9.28 -0.61
N VAL A 300 21.87 -8.28 -1.21
CA VAL A 300 21.18 -7.12 -1.79
C VAL A 300 20.27 -7.56 -2.95
N VAL A 301 20.72 -8.47 -3.80
CA VAL A 301 19.92 -9.04 -4.90
C VAL A 301 18.76 -9.89 -4.38
N ILE A 302 19.00 -10.77 -3.40
CA ILE A 302 17.97 -11.57 -2.75
C ILE A 302 16.90 -10.66 -2.13
N ARG A 303 17.32 -9.59 -1.43
CA ARG A 303 16.38 -8.64 -0.84
C ARG A 303 15.59 -7.90 -1.92
N ALA A 304 16.23 -7.47 -3.00
CA ALA A 304 15.53 -6.84 -4.12
C ALA A 304 14.51 -7.80 -4.76
N ALA A 305 14.88 -9.07 -4.94
CA ALA A 305 14.01 -10.10 -5.49
C ALA A 305 12.83 -10.45 -4.55
N SER A 306 13.02 -10.35 -3.23
CA SER A 306 11.94 -10.57 -2.23
C SER A 306 10.79 -9.57 -2.37
N PHE A 307 11.03 -8.34 -2.86
CA PHE A 307 9.95 -7.39 -3.13
C PHE A 307 9.01 -7.82 -4.26
N LEU A 308 9.40 -8.82 -5.05
CA LEU A 308 8.56 -9.40 -6.10
C LEU A 308 7.65 -10.52 -5.57
N SER A 309 7.77 -10.96 -4.30
CA SER A 309 7.03 -12.13 -3.79
C SER A 309 5.58 -11.88 -3.38
N ASN A 310 5.12 -10.61 -3.44
CA ASN A 310 3.75 -10.17 -3.13
C ASN A 310 3.14 -10.67 -1.81
N SER A 311 3.93 -11.21 -0.87
CA SER A 311 3.38 -11.97 0.26
C SER A 311 4.08 -11.72 1.58
N TYR A 312 5.34 -12.16 1.71
CA TYR A 312 6.07 -12.10 2.96
C TYR A 312 7.11 -10.98 2.97
N ILE A 313 6.91 -9.92 2.17
CA ILE A 313 7.89 -8.84 1.97
C ILE A 313 8.47 -8.30 3.29
N LEU A 314 7.63 -8.19 4.33
CA LEU A 314 8.02 -7.79 5.68
C LEU A 314 8.85 -8.87 6.40
N ALA A 315 8.41 -10.12 6.36
CA ALA A 315 9.08 -11.24 7.03
C ALA A 315 10.39 -11.62 6.32
N GLU A 316 10.39 -11.71 4.99
CA GLU A 316 11.57 -11.90 4.14
C GLU A 316 12.61 -10.81 4.39
N GLY A 317 12.16 -9.56 4.57
CA GLY A 317 13.04 -8.46 4.96
C GLY A 317 13.68 -8.64 6.32
N ARG A 318 12.90 -9.10 7.31
CA ARG A 318 13.43 -9.41 8.65
C ARG A 318 14.43 -10.56 8.60
N VAL A 319 14.17 -11.60 7.80
CA VAL A 319 15.08 -12.74 7.61
C VAL A 319 16.39 -12.27 6.99
N ALA A 320 16.34 -11.51 5.89
CA ALA A 320 17.54 -10.97 5.24
C ALA A 320 18.39 -10.12 6.20
N ASN A 321 17.75 -9.29 7.04
CA ASN A 321 18.41 -8.48 8.05
C ASN A 321 19.03 -9.32 9.16
N PHE A 322 18.31 -10.32 9.67
CA PHE A 322 18.81 -11.26 10.67
C PHE A 322 20.06 -11.99 10.18
N LEU A 323 20.01 -12.45 8.93
CA LEU A 323 21.10 -13.14 8.25
C LEU A 323 22.33 -12.23 8.03
N LEU A 324 22.11 -10.97 7.63
CA LEU A 324 23.17 -9.95 7.53
C LEU A 324 23.81 -9.65 8.90
N ALA A 325 23.00 -9.46 9.94
CA ALA A 325 23.48 -9.20 11.29
C ALA A 325 24.28 -10.38 11.85
N THR A 326 23.83 -11.61 11.64
CA THR A 326 24.52 -12.83 12.07
C THR A 326 25.88 -12.98 11.39
N SER A 327 25.93 -12.72 10.08
CA SER A 327 27.20 -12.71 9.32
C SER A 327 28.17 -11.66 9.86
N CYS A 328 27.65 -10.48 10.25
CA CYS A 328 28.43 -9.39 10.84
C CYS A 328 29.02 -9.77 12.20
N ILE A 329 28.19 -10.24 13.13
CA ILE A 329 28.62 -10.64 14.47
C ILE A 329 29.68 -11.74 14.38
N THR A 330 29.50 -12.72 13.50
CA THR A 330 30.47 -13.80 13.28
C THR A 330 31.80 -13.27 12.78
N SER A 331 31.80 -12.30 11.86
CA SER A 331 33.02 -11.65 11.36
C SER A 331 33.75 -10.88 12.48
N VAL A 332 33.04 -10.08 13.27
CA VAL A 332 33.62 -9.32 14.39
C VAL A 332 34.18 -10.25 15.45
N TRP A 333 33.41 -11.28 15.86
CA TRP A 333 33.84 -12.28 16.83
C TRP A 333 35.13 -12.97 16.40
N HIS A 334 35.26 -13.29 15.11
CA HIS A 334 36.45 -13.92 14.56
C HIS A 334 37.65 -12.96 14.53
N SER A 335 37.46 -11.67 14.19
CA SER A 335 38.52 -10.65 14.27
C SER A 335 39.00 -10.41 15.72
N VAL A 336 38.09 -10.46 16.69
CA VAL A 336 38.42 -10.38 18.12
C VAL A 336 39.29 -11.58 18.54
N LEU A 337 38.95 -12.79 18.12
CA LEU A 337 39.73 -14.00 18.40
C LEU A 337 41.14 -13.96 17.81
N LYS A 338 41.32 -13.30 16.65
CA LYS A 338 42.64 -13.09 16.03
C LYS A 338 43.41 -11.91 16.64
N GLY A 339 42.85 -11.21 17.63
CA GLY A 339 43.50 -10.10 18.33
C GLY A 339 43.64 -8.81 17.53
N ASN A 340 42.97 -8.70 16.38
CA ASN A 340 43.10 -7.56 15.46
C ASN A 340 41.72 -6.93 15.24
N ILE A 341 41.27 -6.14 16.22
CA ILE A 341 40.01 -5.40 16.11
C ILE A 341 40.29 -4.12 15.31
N SER A 342 40.05 -4.17 13.99
CA SER A 342 40.14 -2.96 13.16
C SER A 342 38.98 -2.00 13.45
N ILE A 343 39.23 -0.69 13.28
CA ILE A 343 38.21 0.37 13.39
C ILE A 343 37.04 0.10 12.45
N GLU A 344 37.28 -0.57 11.31
CA GLU A 344 36.23 -0.92 10.35
C GLU A 344 35.20 -1.87 10.94
N ASN A 345 35.58 -2.82 11.80
CA ASN A 345 34.64 -3.70 12.48
C ASN A 345 33.69 -2.93 13.41
N PHE A 346 34.17 -1.86 14.05
CA PHE A 346 33.34 -0.98 14.89
C PHE A 346 32.42 -0.10 14.06
N VAL A 347 32.93 0.50 12.97
CA VAL A 347 32.11 1.27 12.00
C VAL A 347 31.03 0.39 11.38
N PHE A 348 31.35 -0.86 11.07
CA PHE A 348 30.44 -1.84 10.49
C PHE A 348 29.35 -2.29 11.47
N LEU A 349 29.69 -2.53 12.75
CA LEU A 349 28.73 -2.80 13.82
C LEU A 349 27.78 -1.61 14.03
N LEU A 350 28.34 -0.39 14.05
CA LEU A 350 27.58 0.85 14.21
C LEU A 350 26.61 1.06 13.03
N LEU A 351 27.07 0.77 11.81
CA LEU A 351 26.25 0.84 10.62
C LEU A 351 25.10 -0.19 10.64
N ASN A 352 25.34 -1.41 11.09
CA ASN A 352 24.28 -2.42 11.28
C ASN A 352 23.18 -1.94 12.24
N ILE A 353 23.56 -1.25 13.32
CA ILE A 353 22.62 -0.61 14.25
C ILE A 353 21.82 0.49 13.52
N PHE A 354 22.48 1.42 12.84
CA PHE A 354 21.81 2.52 12.12
C PHE A 354 20.88 2.05 11.01
N THR A 355 21.23 0.97 10.31
CA THR A 355 20.42 0.40 9.24
C THR A 355 19.19 -0.34 9.75
N ARG A 356 19.28 -1.05 10.89
CA ARG A 356 18.11 -1.58 11.59
C ARG A 356 17.12 -0.48 11.94
N PHE A 357 17.61 0.65 12.45
CA PHE A 357 16.78 1.83 12.71
C PHE A 357 16.22 2.46 11.43
N GLY A 358 17.03 2.64 10.39
CA GLY A 358 16.58 3.20 9.11
C GLY A 358 15.52 2.35 8.40
N ILE A 359 15.59 1.03 8.53
CA ILE A 359 14.62 0.10 7.95
C ILE A 359 13.32 0.11 8.76
N GLU A 360 13.39 0.01 10.10
CA GLU A 360 12.21 0.07 10.97
C GLU A 360 11.44 1.39 10.81
N VAL A 361 12.14 2.52 10.67
CA VAL A 361 11.53 3.84 10.47
C VAL A 361 11.03 4.06 9.02
N GLY A 362 11.72 3.50 8.02
CA GLY A 362 11.26 3.60 6.63
C GLY A 362 9.93 2.87 6.40
N MET A 363 9.69 1.76 7.12
CA MET A 363 8.41 1.06 7.09
C MET A 363 7.30 1.78 7.87
N SER A 364 7.65 2.64 8.83
CA SER A 364 6.65 3.44 9.56
C SER A 364 6.12 4.62 8.75
N LYS A 365 6.81 5.07 7.68
CA LYS A 365 6.27 6.11 6.77
C LYS A 365 5.03 5.65 5.97
N GLN A 366 4.77 4.33 5.91
CA GLN A 366 3.55 3.77 5.31
C GLN A 366 2.39 3.64 6.31
N LEU A 367 2.63 3.83 7.62
CA LEU A 367 1.58 3.98 8.60
C LEU A 367 1.35 5.48 8.86
N PRO A 368 0.11 5.98 8.81
CA PRO A 368 -0.18 7.35 9.22
C PRO A 368 0.30 7.57 10.67
N ALA A 369 0.67 8.81 10.96
CA ALA A 369 1.41 9.23 12.14
C ALA A 369 0.83 8.89 13.54
N PRO A 370 -0.43 8.46 13.80
CA PRO A 370 -0.83 8.19 15.17
C PRO A 370 -0.53 6.77 15.67
N THR A 371 -0.04 5.84 14.84
CA THR A 371 0.17 4.42 15.22
C THR A 371 1.62 4.04 15.55
N ILE A 372 2.48 5.00 15.90
CA ILE A 372 3.73 4.66 16.62
C ILE A 372 3.33 4.36 18.07
N THR A 373 3.12 3.08 18.37
CA THR A 373 2.85 2.58 19.71
C THR A 373 3.91 3.10 20.70
N LYS A 374 3.49 3.45 21.92
CA LYS A 374 4.33 4.04 22.98
C LYS A 374 5.57 3.21 23.35
N ASP A 375 5.61 1.95 22.92
CA ASP A 375 6.66 0.99 23.24
C ASP A 375 7.71 0.82 22.12
N HIS A 376 7.60 1.56 21.01
CA HIS A 376 8.57 1.46 19.93
C HIS A 376 9.86 2.26 20.28
N PRO A 377 11.08 1.68 20.13
CA PRO A 377 12.35 2.35 20.49
C PRO A 377 12.59 3.68 19.76
N VAL A 378 11.96 3.88 18.61
CA VAL A 378 11.99 5.11 17.80
C VAL A 378 11.27 6.28 18.50
N SER A 379 10.25 6.00 19.33
CA SER A 379 9.46 7.03 20.03
C SER A 379 10.29 7.84 21.03
N VAL A 380 11.37 7.25 21.57
CA VAL A 380 12.31 7.91 22.49
C VAL A 380 13.11 8.98 21.75
N ILE A 381 13.53 8.72 20.50
CA ILE A 381 14.30 9.66 19.68
C ILE A 381 13.41 10.83 19.22
N TYR A 382 12.17 10.54 18.81
CA TYR A 382 11.19 11.58 18.46
C TYR A 382 10.89 12.52 19.64
N LYS A 383 10.90 12.00 20.88
CA LYS A 383 10.77 12.81 22.10
C LYS A 383 12.02 13.67 22.39
N ILE A 384 13.21 13.21 22.05
CA ILE A 384 14.47 13.93 22.34
C ILE A 384 14.79 14.99 21.27
N LEU A 385 14.66 14.68 19.99
CA LEU A 385 15.03 15.59 18.89
C LEU A 385 13.90 16.47 18.36
N GLY A 386 12.65 16.15 18.72
CA GLY A 386 11.46 16.78 18.13
C GLY A 386 11.14 16.23 16.73
N ALA A 387 9.84 16.12 16.42
CA ALA A 387 9.36 15.42 15.24
C ALA A 387 9.84 16.01 13.90
N ASN A 388 9.98 17.33 13.82
CA ASN A 388 10.34 18.02 12.58
C ASN A 388 11.83 17.82 12.22
N SER A 389 12.71 17.95 13.22
CA SER A 389 14.15 17.70 13.07
C SER A 389 14.44 16.24 12.72
N CYS A 390 13.72 15.31 13.35
CA CYS A 390 13.87 13.88 13.08
C CYS A 390 13.46 13.53 11.64
N ASN A 391 12.39 14.14 11.13
CA ASN A 391 11.95 13.93 9.75
C ASN A 391 12.98 14.45 8.73
N ILE A 392 13.53 15.66 8.90
CA ILE A 392 14.57 16.20 8.02
C ILE A 392 15.82 15.31 8.02
N LEU A 393 16.24 14.88 9.22
CA LEU A 393 17.39 13.99 9.37
C LEU A 393 17.17 12.67 8.60
N LEU A 394 15.98 12.08 8.72
CA LEU A 394 15.60 10.84 8.03
C LEU A 394 15.56 10.98 6.50
N GLU A 395 15.38 12.19 5.96
CA GLU A 395 15.43 12.43 4.51
C GLU A 395 16.85 12.61 3.97
N LEU A 396 17.75 13.20 4.77
CA LEU A 396 19.13 13.45 4.37
C LEU A 396 20.03 12.22 4.51
N PHE A 397 19.80 11.39 5.53
CA PHE A 397 20.62 10.22 5.84
C PHE A 397 20.77 9.21 4.68
N PRO A 398 19.70 8.85 3.95
CA PRO A 398 19.80 8.00 2.74
C PRO A 398 20.71 8.59 1.66
N ILE A 399 20.62 9.91 1.44
CA ILE A 399 21.39 10.62 0.41
C ILE A 399 22.88 10.67 0.78
N ILE A 400 23.19 10.93 2.06
CA ILE A 400 24.56 10.89 2.58
C ILE A 400 25.14 9.48 2.41
N SER A 401 24.38 8.44 2.77
CA SER A 401 24.81 7.05 2.63
C SER A 401 25.03 6.67 1.17
N LEU A 402 24.17 7.13 0.26
CA LEU A 402 24.33 6.95 -1.18
C LEU A 402 25.61 7.60 -1.71
N ALA A 403 25.96 8.79 -1.21
CA ALA A 403 27.21 9.47 -1.57
C ALA A 403 28.45 8.68 -1.14
N PHE A 404 28.42 8.07 0.05
CA PHE A 404 29.49 7.17 0.50
C PHE A 404 29.59 5.90 -0.36
N VAL A 405 28.47 5.25 -0.68
CA VAL A 405 28.45 4.09 -1.60
C VAL A 405 29.05 4.46 -2.95
N ALA A 406 28.63 5.60 -3.51
CA ALA A 406 29.16 6.11 -4.77
C ALA A 406 30.68 6.33 -4.70
N TYR A 407 31.17 6.99 -3.65
CA TYR A 407 32.60 7.24 -3.44
C TYR A 407 33.42 5.95 -3.43
N ILE A 408 32.99 4.94 -2.66
CA ILE A 408 33.69 3.66 -2.56
C ILE A 408 33.69 2.97 -3.93
N MET A 409 32.55 2.92 -4.62
CA MET A 409 32.42 2.34 -5.96
C MET A 409 33.37 2.99 -6.98
N LEU A 410 33.43 4.32 -7.00
CA LEU A 410 34.31 5.08 -7.90
C LEU A 410 35.79 4.82 -7.62
N LYS A 411 36.17 4.70 -6.34
CA LYS A 411 37.54 4.38 -5.91
C LYS A 411 37.93 2.95 -6.31
N CYS A 412 37.04 1.98 -6.16
CA CYS A 412 37.24 0.60 -6.61
C CYS A 412 37.39 0.52 -8.15
N LEU A 413 36.52 1.21 -8.88
CA LEU A 413 36.52 1.23 -10.35
C LEU A 413 37.80 1.86 -10.93
N SER A 414 38.28 2.93 -10.28
CA SER A 414 39.55 3.58 -10.59
C SER A 414 40.74 2.61 -10.58
N ARG A 415 40.73 1.63 -9.67
CA ARG A 415 41.80 0.63 -9.50
C ARG A 415 41.62 -0.61 -10.37
N ALA A 416 40.38 -1.01 -10.64
CA ALA A 416 40.06 -2.28 -11.30
C ALA A 416 40.23 -2.28 -12.84
N ILE A 417 40.01 -1.13 -13.50
CA ILE A 417 39.96 -1.07 -14.98
C ILE A 417 41.16 -0.34 -15.56
N CYS A 418 41.93 -1.05 -16.39
CA CYS A 418 43.08 -0.49 -17.11
C CYS A 418 42.73 0.11 -18.48
N GLN A 419 41.62 -0.30 -19.10
CA GLN A 419 41.23 0.21 -20.43
C GLN A 419 40.66 1.62 -20.34
N ARG A 420 41.33 2.58 -20.99
CA ARG A 420 41.06 4.02 -20.85
C ARG A 420 39.62 4.42 -21.23
N PHE A 421 39.11 3.88 -22.33
CA PHE A 421 37.74 4.16 -22.81
C PHE A 421 36.68 3.56 -21.88
N LEU A 422 36.78 2.26 -21.59
CA LEU A 422 35.84 1.55 -20.71
C LEU A 422 35.83 2.15 -19.30
N LYS A 423 37.01 2.53 -18.78
CA LYS A 423 37.16 3.21 -17.49
C LYS A 423 36.41 4.54 -17.47
N PHE A 424 36.62 5.39 -18.46
CA PHE A 424 35.96 6.70 -18.54
C PHE A 424 34.44 6.55 -18.60
N PHE A 425 33.95 5.68 -19.47
CA PHE A 425 32.51 5.44 -19.63
C PHE A 425 31.86 4.94 -18.34
N LEU A 426 32.44 3.94 -17.68
CA LEU A 426 31.89 3.40 -16.44
C LEU A 426 31.95 4.41 -15.28
N LEU A 427 33.03 5.21 -15.16
CA LEU A 427 33.15 6.22 -14.11
C LEU A 427 32.08 7.32 -14.27
N CYS A 428 31.93 7.85 -15.48
CA CYS A 428 30.92 8.86 -15.78
C CYS A 428 29.50 8.29 -15.64
N GLY A 429 29.24 7.10 -16.19
CA GLY A 429 27.95 6.43 -16.06
C GLY A 429 27.57 6.20 -14.60
N THR A 430 28.49 5.66 -13.80
CA THR A 430 28.27 5.42 -12.37
C THR A 430 27.97 6.72 -11.62
N MET A 431 28.73 7.80 -11.85
CA MET A 431 28.46 9.13 -11.27
C MET A 431 27.06 9.63 -11.60
N VAL A 432 26.69 9.60 -12.88
CA VAL A 432 25.37 10.05 -13.34
C VAL A 432 24.27 9.20 -12.71
N SER A 433 24.42 7.88 -12.66
CA SER A 433 23.42 7.00 -12.03
C SER A 433 23.19 7.33 -10.56
N TYR A 434 24.25 7.49 -9.76
CA TYR A 434 24.10 7.84 -8.33
C TYR A 434 23.50 9.24 -8.12
N LEU A 435 23.85 10.22 -8.96
CA LEU A 435 23.22 11.55 -8.95
C LEU A 435 21.73 11.48 -9.33
N SER A 436 21.37 10.66 -10.33
CA SER A 436 19.98 10.44 -10.70
C SER A 436 19.17 9.80 -9.57
N ILE A 437 19.74 8.88 -8.79
CA ILE A 437 19.08 8.29 -7.61
C ILE A 437 18.83 9.35 -6.53
N ALA A 438 19.85 10.16 -6.21
CA ALA A 438 19.71 11.24 -5.25
C ALA A 438 18.62 12.24 -5.69
N PHE A 439 18.61 12.60 -6.97
CA PHE A 439 17.60 13.48 -7.56
C PHE A 439 16.19 12.86 -7.52
N HIS A 440 16.06 11.57 -7.84
CA HIS A 440 14.81 10.83 -7.74
C HIS A 440 14.22 10.92 -6.33
N TRP A 441 15.00 10.58 -5.29
CA TRP A 441 14.51 10.65 -3.91
C TRP A 441 14.25 12.08 -3.44
N ALA A 442 15.08 13.04 -3.84
CA ALA A 442 14.84 14.45 -3.54
C ALA A 442 13.49 14.91 -4.12
N SER A 443 13.16 14.51 -5.36
CA SER A 443 11.89 14.86 -6.03
C SER A 443 10.64 14.30 -5.35
N GLU A 444 10.79 13.26 -4.52
CA GLU A 444 9.69 12.69 -3.72
C GLU A 444 9.43 13.45 -2.41
N THR A 445 10.34 14.33 -1.98
CA THR A 445 10.17 15.13 -0.75
C THR A 445 9.22 16.30 -0.96
N THR A 446 8.64 16.79 0.14
CA THR A 446 7.79 18.00 0.14
C THR A 446 8.57 19.28 -0.21
N LEU A 447 9.91 19.23 -0.19
CA LEU A 447 10.78 20.36 -0.54
C LEU A 447 10.59 20.83 -1.99
N PHE A 448 10.20 19.94 -2.90
CA PHE A 448 9.93 20.27 -4.31
C PHE A 448 8.44 20.30 -4.67
N ALA A 449 7.54 20.32 -3.68
CA ALA A 449 6.08 20.30 -3.91
C ALA A 449 5.57 21.47 -4.78
N HIS A 450 6.32 22.57 -4.85
CA HIS A 450 5.97 23.77 -5.62
C HIS A 450 6.52 23.76 -7.06
N ALA A 451 7.28 22.74 -7.46
CA ALA A 451 7.91 22.63 -8.77
C ALA A 451 7.47 21.32 -9.48
N GLY A 452 6.22 21.28 -9.92
CA GLY A 452 5.59 20.07 -10.49
C GLY A 452 6.38 19.44 -11.64
N THR A 453 6.99 20.24 -12.51
CA THR A 453 7.84 19.75 -13.62
C THR A 453 9.13 19.07 -13.13
N VAL A 454 9.74 19.56 -12.06
CA VAL A 454 10.94 18.96 -11.44
C VAL A 454 10.59 17.64 -10.77
N GLN A 455 9.41 17.57 -10.14
CA GLN A 455 8.91 16.37 -9.49
C GLN A 455 8.57 15.27 -10.50
N GLU A 456 7.89 15.60 -11.59
CA GLU A 456 7.55 14.65 -12.66
C GLU A 456 8.82 14.12 -13.36
N PHE A 457 9.78 15.01 -13.63
CA PHE A 457 11.07 14.65 -14.22
C PHE A 457 11.88 13.72 -13.29
N GLY A 458 11.93 14.02 -11.99
CA GLY A 458 12.64 13.20 -11.01
C GLY A 458 12.00 11.83 -10.76
N ARG A 459 10.67 11.75 -10.77
CA ARG A 459 9.95 10.48 -10.58
C ARG A 459 10.02 9.56 -11.80
N SER A 460 9.92 10.12 -13.00
CA SER A 460 9.83 9.32 -14.23
C SER A 460 11.18 9.13 -14.94
N LEU A 461 11.93 10.21 -15.16
CA LEU A 461 13.12 10.16 -16.01
C LEU A 461 14.36 9.63 -15.28
N ALA A 462 14.53 10.00 -14.01
CA ALA A 462 15.74 9.63 -13.28
C ALA A 462 15.95 8.11 -13.17
N PRO A 463 14.93 7.28 -12.86
CA PRO A 463 15.08 5.82 -12.91
C PRO A 463 15.41 5.28 -14.31
N ARG A 464 14.77 5.85 -15.36
CA ARG A 464 15.03 5.44 -16.76
C ARG A 464 16.47 5.70 -17.18
N ILE A 465 17.05 6.83 -16.75
CA ILE A 465 18.47 7.16 -16.99
C ILE A 465 19.37 6.10 -16.35
N VAL A 466 19.07 5.71 -15.10
CA VAL A 466 19.84 4.68 -14.40
C VAL A 466 19.80 3.34 -15.14
N TYR A 467 18.62 2.87 -15.53
CA TYR A 467 18.46 1.62 -16.27
C TYR A 467 19.17 1.66 -17.62
N THR A 468 19.08 2.79 -18.34
CA THR A 468 19.71 2.98 -19.64
C THR A 468 21.24 2.92 -19.53
N ILE A 469 21.82 3.61 -18.53
CA ILE A 469 23.28 3.58 -18.28
C ILE A 469 23.73 2.17 -17.90
N GLY A 470 22.97 1.47 -17.06
CA GLY A 470 23.26 0.10 -16.65
C GLY A 470 23.28 -0.87 -17.83
N GLY A 471 22.26 -0.82 -18.69
CA GLY A 471 22.15 -1.62 -19.90
C GLY A 471 23.24 -1.29 -20.94
N LEU A 472 23.51 -0.01 -21.17
CA LEU A 472 24.55 0.43 -22.09
C LEU A 472 25.96 0.00 -21.62
N SER A 473 26.21 0.04 -20.32
CA SER A 473 27.46 -0.45 -19.71
C SER A 473 27.68 -1.95 -19.94
N LEU A 474 26.63 -2.77 -19.83
CA LEU A 474 26.67 -4.20 -20.14
C LEU A 474 26.90 -4.44 -21.63
N ALA A 475 26.18 -3.71 -22.49
CA ALA A 475 26.31 -3.82 -23.94
C ALA A 475 27.73 -3.46 -24.40
N ILE A 476 28.27 -2.32 -23.97
CA ILE A 476 29.65 -1.90 -24.30
C ILE A 476 30.67 -2.91 -23.79
N SER A 477 30.47 -3.50 -22.61
CA SER A 477 31.35 -4.56 -22.12
C SER A 477 31.24 -5.85 -22.93
N ALA A 478 30.09 -6.16 -23.52
CA ALA A 478 29.93 -7.32 -24.41
C ALA A 478 30.59 -7.05 -25.77
N PHE A 479 30.31 -5.89 -26.38
CA PHE A 479 30.91 -5.46 -27.65
C PHE A 479 32.43 -5.37 -27.59
N SER A 480 32.99 -4.75 -26.54
CA SER A 480 34.44 -4.65 -26.36
C SER A 480 35.16 -6.00 -26.21
N ARG A 481 34.42 -7.08 -25.91
CA ARG A 481 34.97 -8.45 -25.86
C ARG A 481 34.87 -9.18 -27.18
N ILE A 482 33.76 -9.02 -27.88
CA ILE A 482 33.54 -9.64 -29.19
C ILE A 482 34.54 -9.07 -30.21
N PHE A 483 34.80 -7.77 -30.15
CA PHE A 483 35.65 -7.07 -31.13
C PHE A 483 37.05 -6.68 -30.59
N GLY A 484 37.31 -6.90 -29.29
CA GLY A 484 38.59 -6.56 -28.68
C GLY A 484 39.63 -7.67 -28.89
N SER A 485 40.83 -7.30 -29.33
CA SER A 485 42.02 -8.16 -29.31
C SER A 485 42.39 -8.49 -27.85
N THR A 486 41.72 -9.48 -27.28
CA THR A 486 41.93 -9.92 -25.90
C THR A 486 42.96 -11.05 -25.83
N VAL A 487 43.85 -11.18 -26.80
CA VAL A 487 44.80 -12.31 -26.90
C VAL A 487 45.80 -12.38 -25.73
N HIS A 488 45.97 -11.33 -24.91
CA HIS A 488 47.04 -11.27 -23.88
C HIS A 488 46.63 -10.99 -22.41
N LEU A 489 45.34 -10.92 -22.04
CA LEU A 489 44.97 -10.69 -20.63
C LEU A 489 44.91 -11.98 -19.80
N LYS A 490 45.69 -12.06 -18.71
CA LYS A 490 45.58 -13.12 -17.69
C LYS A 490 44.12 -13.28 -17.22
N LEU A 491 43.66 -14.52 -17.07
CA LEU A 491 42.28 -14.88 -16.69
C LEU A 491 41.74 -14.08 -15.49
N ASN A 492 42.57 -13.89 -14.45
CA ASN A 492 42.20 -13.13 -13.25
C ASN A 492 41.86 -11.65 -13.55
N LYS A 493 42.58 -10.99 -14.49
CA LYS A 493 42.28 -9.60 -14.87
C LYS A 493 40.96 -9.49 -15.63
N ARG A 494 40.59 -10.52 -16.42
CA ARG A 494 39.31 -10.55 -17.15
C ARG A 494 38.13 -10.67 -16.19
N ILE A 495 38.24 -11.53 -15.19
CA ILE A 495 37.20 -11.73 -14.16
C ILE A 495 37.01 -10.42 -13.37
N ILE A 496 38.09 -9.77 -12.94
CA ILE A 496 38.03 -8.49 -12.21
C ILE A 496 37.30 -7.41 -13.02
N ILE A 497 37.60 -7.27 -14.30
CA ILE A 497 36.93 -6.29 -15.17
C ILE A 497 35.46 -6.64 -15.36
N LEU A 498 35.11 -7.91 -15.54
CA LEU A 498 33.71 -8.35 -15.66
C LEU A 498 32.91 -8.06 -14.40
N SER A 499 33.45 -8.45 -13.24
CA SER A 499 32.79 -8.20 -11.95
C SER A 499 32.60 -6.70 -11.71
N ALA A 500 33.59 -5.87 -12.03
CA ALA A 500 33.47 -4.41 -11.90
C ALA A 500 32.37 -3.82 -12.80
N VAL A 501 32.28 -4.26 -14.07
CA VAL A 501 31.20 -3.84 -14.99
C VAL A 501 29.84 -4.24 -14.45
N MET A 502 29.68 -5.51 -14.05
CA MET A 502 28.39 -6.01 -13.54
C MET A 502 27.96 -5.24 -12.29
N LEU A 503 28.90 -4.96 -11.38
CA LEU A 503 28.65 -4.19 -10.16
C LEU A 503 28.19 -2.76 -10.48
N CYS A 504 28.85 -2.07 -11.41
CA CYS A 504 28.46 -0.72 -11.85
C CYS A 504 27.10 -0.69 -12.56
N SER A 505 26.79 -1.72 -13.33
CA SER A 505 25.52 -1.83 -14.07
C SER A 505 24.34 -2.19 -13.18
N TRP A 506 24.54 -3.03 -12.18
CA TRP A 506 23.47 -3.59 -11.36
C TRP A 506 23.26 -2.84 -10.05
N SER A 507 24.33 -2.31 -9.42
CA SER A 507 24.22 -1.64 -8.11
C SER A 507 23.25 -0.45 -8.13
N PRO A 508 23.32 0.51 -9.07
CA PRO A 508 22.37 1.63 -9.10
C PRO A 508 20.92 1.19 -9.31
N THR A 509 20.69 0.22 -10.18
CA THR A 509 19.36 -0.36 -10.46
C THR A 509 18.77 -0.98 -9.20
N ILE A 510 19.56 -1.77 -8.47
CA ILE A 510 19.11 -2.40 -7.23
C ILE A 510 18.84 -1.35 -6.14
N LEU A 511 19.67 -0.31 -6.04
CA LEU A 511 19.49 0.77 -5.08
C LEU A 511 18.19 1.56 -5.30
N ILE A 512 17.75 1.72 -6.55
CA ILE A 512 16.44 2.30 -6.87
C ILE A 512 15.31 1.40 -6.35
N LEU A 513 15.38 0.10 -6.63
CA LEU A 513 14.36 -0.86 -6.23
C LEU A 513 14.22 -0.99 -4.71
N LEU A 514 15.34 -0.90 -3.98
CA LEU A 514 15.36 -0.91 -2.51
C LEU A 514 14.92 0.43 -1.89
N GLY A 515 14.67 1.45 -2.70
CA GLY A 515 14.33 2.80 -2.25
C GLY A 515 15.38 3.39 -1.30
N ARG A 516 14.94 4.31 -0.43
CA ARG A 516 15.82 5.02 0.51
C ARG A 516 16.55 4.12 1.52
N GLN A 517 16.15 2.84 1.64
CA GLN A 517 16.84 1.86 2.48
C GLN A 517 18.04 1.21 1.77
N GLY A 518 18.08 1.22 0.44
CA GLY A 518 19.12 0.58 -0.35
C GLY A 518 20.57 0.96 0.00
N PRO A 519 20.91 2.26 0.12
CA PRO A 519 22.30 2.69 0.36
C PRO A 519 22.85 2.18 1.68
N PHE A 520 22.00 2.07 2.69
CA PHE A 520 22.34 1.53 4.00
C PHE A 520 22.74 0.07 3.89
N VAL A 521 21.90 -0.74 3.23
CA VAL A 521 22.19 -2.17 2.99
C VAL A 521 23.47 -2.31 2.19
N ALA A 522 23.67 -1.50 1.15
CA ALA A 522 24.89 -1.51 0.35
C ALA A 522 26.14 -1.10 1.16
N LEU A 523 26.04 -0.08 2.01
CA LEU A 523 27.17 0.40 2.80
C LEU A 523 27.58 -0.63 3.87
N ILE A 524 26.62 -1.33 4.51
CA ILE A 524 26.89 -2.49 5.39
C ILE A 524 27.72 -3.48 4.57
N CYS A 525 27.11 -3.99 3.51
CA CYS A 525 27.69 -4.97 2.62
C CYS A 525 29.13 -4.63 2.18
N MET A 526 29.44 -3.35 1.94
CA MET A 526 30.76 -2.89 1.50
C MET A 526 31.75 -2.68 2.66
N THR A 527 31.33 -2.10 3.78
CA THR A 527 32.22 -1.78 4.91
C THR A 527 32.54 -2.99 5.80
N GLY A 528 31.66 -3.99 5.86
CA GLY A 528 31.96 -5.28 6.48
C GLY A 528 33.00 -6.11 5.72
N GLY A 529 33.35 -5.67 4.51
CA GLY A 529 34.33 -6.30 3.64
C GLY A 529 35.75 -5.76 3.76
N ASP A 530 35.94 -4.57 4.34
CA ASP A 530 37.16 -3.76 4.22
C ASP A 530 38.21 -3.96 5.34
N ALA A 531 38.12 -5.04 6.12
CA ALA A 531 39.14 -5.38 7.12
C ALA A 531 40.43 -5.93 6.47
N GLU A 532 41.25 -5.02 5.93
CA GLU A 532 42.71 -5.01 5.87
C GLU A 532 43.17 -4.00 4.80
N ILE A 533 43.19 -2.71 5.15
CA ILE A 533 44.15 -1.77 4.58
C ILE A 533 44.80 -1.01 5.73
N THR A 534 45.76 -1.67 6.37
CA THR A 534 47.15 -1.20 6.56
C THR A 534 48.01 -2.34 7.06
#